data_AF-A0A956IP50-F1
#
_entry.id   AF-A0A956IP50-F1
#
_cell.length_a   1.000
_cell.length_b   1.000
_cell.length_c   1.000
_cell.angle_alpha   90.00
_cell.angle_beta   90.00
_cell.angle_gamma   90.00
#
_symmetry.space_group_name_H-M   'P 1'
#
loop_
_entity.id
_entity.type
_entity.pdbx_description
1 polymer ?
#
loop_
_entity_poly.entity_id
_entity_poly.type
_entity_poly.pdbx_seq_one_letter_code
_entity_poly.pdbx_strand_id
1 'polypeptide(L)' 'MKALTAGSEIDAWCTKCKMDLGHRIVALVEGVPKRVVCLTCDSTHNYRAPKTGGKGVVKRTT' A
#
# COMPACT_ATOMS: atom_id res chain seq x y z
N MET A 1 -1.47 1.61 18.52
CA MET A 1 -1.57 2.00 17.09
C MET A 1 -0.22 1.73 16.47
N LYS A 2 -0.09 0.79 15.54
CA LYS A 2 1.23 0.43 15.02
C LYS A 2 1.53 1.33 13.82
N ALA A 3 2.68 2.01 13.89
CA ALA A 3 3.16 2.84 12.80
C ALA A 3 3.27 2.00 11.51
N LEU A 4 2.97 2.63 10.37
CA LEU A 4 3.34 2.06 9.08
C LEU A 4 4.88 1.99 9.04
N THR A 5 5.41 0.84 8.69
CA THR A 5 6.84 0.64 8.47
C THR A 5 7.06 0.15 7.04
N ALA A 6 8.27 0.37 6.51
CA ALA A 6 8.69 -0.35 5.30
C ALA A 6 8.54 -1.86 5.53
N GLY A 7 8.01 -2.57 4.54
CA GLY A 7 7.65 -3.99 4.61
C GLY A 7 6.21 -4.28 5.05
N SER A 8 5.49 -3.31 5.63
CA SER A 8 4.06 -3.49 5.96
C SER A 8 3.20 -3.53 4.70
N GLU A 9 2.04 -4.19 4.80
CA GLU A 9 1.06 -4.29 3.71
C GLU A 9 -0.04 -3.23 3.86
N ILE A 10 -0.47 -2.65 2.75
CA ILE A 10 -1.46 -1.58 2.66
C ILE A 10 -2.30 -1.72 1.38
N ASP A 11 -3.60 -1.46 1.48
CA ASP A 11 -4.46 -1.33 0.31
C ASP A 11 -4.25 0.01 -0.39
N ALA A 12 -3.98 -0.04 -1.69
CA ALA A 12 -3.70 1.11 -2.52
C ALA A 12 -4.21 0.90 -3.95
N TRP A 13 -4.38 2.00 -4.68
CA TRP A 13 -4.76 1.94 -6.09
C TRP A 13 -3.56 1.53 -6.97
N CYS A 14 -3.65 0.38 -7.62
CA CYS A 14 -2.64 -0.06 -8.58
C CYS A 14 -2.87 0.61 -9.94
N THR A 15 -1.86 1.28 -10.49
CA THR A 15 -1.96 1.90 -11.82
C THR A 15 -1.93 0.89 -12.96
N LYS A 16 -1.38 -0.31 -12.72
CA LYS A 16 -1.27 -1.37 -13.73
C LYS A 16 -2.51 -2.25 -13.77
N CYS A 17 -2.98 -2.72 -12.61
CA CYS A 17 -4.23 -3.51 -12.48
C CYS A 17 -5.49 -2.65 -12.58
N LYS A 18 -5.38 -1.33 -12.35
CA LYS A 18 -6.51 -0.37 -12.37
C LYS A 18 -7.61 -0.74 -11.37
N MET A 19 -7.22 -1.20 -10.19
CA MET A 19 -8.10 -1.55 -9.09
C MET A 19 -7.37 -1.38 -7.74
N ASP A 20 -8.15 -1.33 -6.66
CA ASP A 20 -7.65 -1.30 -5.29
C ASP A 20 -7.21 -2.71 -4.87
N LEU A 21 -5.93 -2.86 -4.53
CA LEU A 21 -5.30 -4.15 -4.19
C LEU A 21 -4.33 -4.00 -3.03
N GLY A 22 -3.91 -5.14 -2.48
CA GLY A 22 -2.83 -5.22 -1.51
C GLY A 22 -1.48 -4.84 -2.14
N HIS A 23 -0.78 -3.92 -1.48
CA HIS A 23 0.57 -3.51 -1.82
C HIS A 23 1.47 -3.60 -0.58
N ARG A 24 2.75 -3.89 -0.78
CA ARG A 24 3.76 -3.78 0.28
C ARG A 24 4.48 -2.45 0.20
N ILE A 25 4.68 -1.80 1.34
CA ILE A 25 5.40 -0.54 1.44
C ILE A 25 6.89 -0.81 1.23
N VAL A 26 7.46 -0.21 0.18
CA VAL A 26 8.90 -0.32 -0.13
C VAL A 26 9.66 0.85 0.45
N ALA A 27 9.08 2.05 0.42
CA ALA A 27 9.69 3.26 0.96
C ALA A 27 8.66 4.07 1.73
N LEU A 28 9.10 4.54 2.90
CA LEU A 28 8.31 5.34 3.82
C LEU A 28 9.12 6.59 4.17
N VAL A 29 8.51 7.76 4.04
CA VAL A 29 9.14 9.06 4.25
C VAL A 29 8.26 9.84 5.21
N GLU A 30 8.81 10.27 6.33
CA GLU A 30 8.09 11.05 7.35
C GLU A 30 6.78 10.40 7.84
N GLY A 31 6.74 9.07 7.93
CA GLY A 31 5.52 8.35 8.34
C GLY A 31 4.57 8.01 7.18
N VAL A 32 4.84 8.49 5.96
CA VAL A 32 3.95 8.35 4.80
C VAL A 32 4.54 7.37 3.77
N PRO A 33 3.77 6.36 3.30
CA PRO A 33 4.23 5.49 2.23
C PRO A 33 4.43 6.30 0.95
N LYS A 34 5.67 6.35 0.46
CA LYS A 34 6.02 7.03 -0.79
C LYS A 34 5.96 6.09 -1.97
N ARG A 35 6.45 4.85 -1.77
CA ARG A 35 6.62 3.85 -2.82
C ARG A 35 6.13 2.49 -2.34
N VAL A 36 5.41 1.80 -3.20
CA VAL A 36 4.76 0.52 -2.89
C VAL A 36 4.97 -0.46 -4.04
N VAL A 37 4.91 -1.76 -3.74
CA VAL A 37 4.92 -2.85 -4.72
C VAL A 37 3.58 -3.59 -4.64
N CYS A 38 2.93 -3.76 -5.78
CA CYS A 38 1.67 -4.51 -5.87
C CYS A 38 1.95 -6.00 -5.67
N LEU A 39 1.22 -6.65 -4.76
CA LEU A 39 1.40 -8.08 -4.47
C LEU A 39 0.73 -9.00 -5.51
N THR A 40 0.01 -8.41 -6.47
CA THR A 40 -0.71 -9.15 -7.52
C THR A 40 0.01 -9.12 -8.87
N CYS A 41 0.66 -8.01 -9.21
CA CYS A 41 1.32 -7.83 -10.51
C CYS A 41 2.81 -7.47 -10.42
N ASP A 42 3.36 -7.49 -9.21
CA ASP A 42 4.76 -7.19 -8.85
C ASP A 42 5.27 -5.83 -9.35
N SER A 43 4.37 -4.94 -9.77
CA SER A 43 4.72 -3.61 -10.25
C SER A 43 4.99 -2.68 -9.08
N THR A 44 6.15 -2.02 -9.13
CA THR A 44 6.51 -0.98 -8.16
C THR A 44 6.09 0.39 -8.68
N HIS A 45 5.34 1.15 -7.87
CA HIS A 45 4.92 2.51 -8.20
C HIS A 45 4.79 3.39 -6.94
N ASN A 46 4.54 4.68 -7.14
CA ASN A 46 4.27 5.60 -6.03
C ASN A 46 2.92 5.29 -5.39
N TYR A 47 2.81 5.47 -4.08
CA TYR A 47 1.56 5.25 -3.35
C TYR A 47 0.44 6.12 -3.91
N ARG A 48 -0.73 5.52 -4.11
CA ARG A 48 -1.98 6.22 -4.45
C ARG A 48 -3.05 5.73 -3.50
N ALA A 49 -3.77 6.68 -2.89
CA ALA A 49 -4.88 6.36 -2.02
C ALA A 49 -5.92 5.48 -2.76
N PRO A 50 -6.50 4.48 -2.08
CA PRO A 50 -7.50 3.63 -2.69
C PRO A 50 -8.73 4.46 -3.10
N LYS A 51 -9.33 4.14 -4.24
CA LYS A 51 -10.50 4.87 -4.76
C LYS A 51 -11.79 4.46 -4.06
N THR A 52 -11.91 3.20 -3.68
CA THR A 52 -13.12 2.64 -3.08
C THR A 52 -13.22 2.89 -1.57
N GLY A 53 -13.05 4.12 -1.09
CA GLY A 53 -13.50 4.60 0.25
C GLY A 53 -13.01 3.85 1.51
N GLY A 54 -12.32 2.73 1.37
CA GLY A 54 -11.78 1.92 2.45
C GLY A 54 -10.54 2.61 2.94
N LYS A 55 -10.65 3.30 4.08
CA LYS A 55 -9.51 3.63 4.95
C LYS A 55 -8.54 2.45 4.87
N GLY A 56 -7.32 2.65 4.38
CA GLY A 56 -6.31 1.60 4.24
C GLY A 56 -6.05 0.97 5.62
N VAL A 57 -6.85 -0.03 5.97
CA VAL A 57 -6.76 -0.74 7.23
C VAL A 57 -5.58 -1.66 7.06
N VAL A 58 -4.47 -1.27 7.68
CA VAL A 58 -3.27 -2.10 7.84
C VAL A 58 -3.70 -3.34 8.61
N LYS A 59 -4.13 -4.40 7.91
CA LYS A 59 -4.50 -5.66 8.53
C LYS A 59 -3.21 -6.35 8.94
N ARG A 60 -2.92 -6.38 10.25
CA ARG A 60 -1.97 -7.34 10.81
C ARG A 60 -2.75 -8.46 11.46
N THR A 61 -2.62 -9.65 10.89
CA THR A 61 -2.95 -10.92 11.55
C THR A 61 -1.77 -11.31 12.45
N THR A 62 -2.14 -11.91 13.58
CA THR A 62 -1.39 -12.39 14.76
C THR A 62 0.04 -12.84 14.54
#